data_AF-A0A2A4TF24-F1
#
_entry.id   AF-A0A2A4TF24-F1
#
_cell.length_a   1.000
_cell.length_b   1.000
_cell.length_c   1.000
_cell.angle_alpha   90.00
_cell.angle_beta   90.00
_cell.angle_gamma   90.00
#
_symmetry.space_group_name_H-M   'P 1'
#
loop_
_entity.id
_entity.type
_entity.pdbx_description
1 polymer ?
#
loop_
_entity_poly.entity_id
_entity_poly.type
_entity_poly.pdbx_seq_one_letter_code
_entity_poly.pdbx_strand_id
1 'polypeptide(L)' 'VDHPHGGGEGRTSGGRHPVTPWGKPTKGKRTRSNKSTDRFIVRSRHERKKG' A
#
# COMPACT_ATOMS: atom_id res chain seq x y z
N VAL A 1 -11.10 11.66 -14.73
CA VAL A 1 -11.28 10.48 -13.84
C VAL A 1 -10.19 10.61 -12.80
N ASP A 2 -10.52 11.24 -11.68
CA ASP A 2 -9.51 11.93 -10.86
C ASP A 2 -9.14 11.14 -9.61
N HIS A 3 -9.88 10.06 -9.31
CA HIS A 3 -9.62 9.19 -8.19
C HIS A 3 -10.08 7.73 -8.45
N PRO A 4 -9.29 6.72 -8.07
CA PRO A 4 -9.61 5.30 -8.30
C PRO A 4 -10.74 4.74 -7.42
N HIS A 5 -11.21 5.49 -6.42
CA HIS A 5 -12.45 5.21 -5.67
C HIS A 5 -13.63 6.09 -6.08
N GLY A 6 -13.48 6.91 -7.12
CA GLY A 6 -14.55 7.77 -7.61
C GLY A 6 -15.63 6.97 -8.34
N GLY A 7 -16.89 7.25 -8.01
CA GLY A 7 -18.08 6.67 -8.64
C GLY A 7 -18.98 5.90 -7.66
N GLY A 8 -20.28 5.97 -7.90
CA GLY A 8 -21.33 5.41 -7.04
C GLY A 8 -22.25 6.50 -6.48
N GLU A 9 -23.55 6.21 -6.37
CA GLU A 9 -24.51 7.12 -5.71
C GLU A 9 -24.34 7.03 -4.18
N GLY A 10 -24.40 8.16 -3.48
CA GLY A 10 -24.23 8.24 -2.02
C GLY A 10 -22.78 8.05 -1.53
N ARG A 11 -22.60 7.83 -0.22
CA ARG A 11 -21.28 7.60 0.40
C ARG A 11 -20.85 6.14 0.22
N THR A 12 -20.48 5.76 -1.00
CA THR A 12 -20.02 4.40 -1.31
C THR A 12 -18.51 4.35 -1.50
N SER A 13 -17.89 3.24 -1.08
CA SER A 13 -16.44 3.00 -1.21
C SER A 13 -16.04 2.38 -2.56
N GLY A 14 -16.96 2.36 -3.53
CA GLY A 14 -16.76 1.79 -4.88
C GLY A 14 -16.40 0.29 -4.92
N GLY A 15 -16.42 -0.42 -3.78
CA GLY A 15 -16.06 -1.84 -3.67
C GLY A 15 -14.59 -2.18 -3.95
N ARG A 16 -13.72 -1.16 -4.13
CA ARG A 16 -12.32 -1.35 -4.50
C ARG A 16 -11.41 -1.34 -3.29
N HIS A 17 -10.30 -2.10 -3.36
CA HIS A 17 -9.26 -2.01 -2.34
C HIS A 17 -8.72 -0.58 -2.24
N PRO A 18 -8.37 -0.13 -1.01
CA PRO A 18 -7.92 1.23 -0.80
C PRO A 18 -6.54 1.45 -1.44
N VAL A 19 -6.48 2.44 -2.32
CA VAL A 19 -5.32 2.80 -3.13
C VAL A 19 -5.10 4.32 -3.10
N THR A 20 -3.89 4.76 -3.40
CA THR A 20 -3.59 6.17 -3.68
C THR A 20 -4.28 6.61 -4.97
N PRO A 21 -4.35 7.93 -5.27
CA PRO A 21 -4.88 8.42 -6.55
C PRO A 21 -4.23 7.80 -7.79
N TRP A 22 -3.00 7.29 -7.65
CA TRP A 22 -2.22 6.64 -8.72
C TRP A 22 -2.21 5.11 -8.61
N GLY A 23 -3.09 4.51 -7.80
CA GLY A 23 -3.27 3.06 -7.74
C GLY A 23 -2.31 2.29 -6.81
N LYS A 24 -1.46 2.96 -6.03
CA LYS A 24 -0.60 2.24 -5.06
C LYS A 24 -1.44 1.79 -3.85
N PRO A 25 -1.39 0.53 -3.41
CA PRO A 25 -2.14 0.07 -2.24
C PRO A 25 -1.73 0.82 -0.98
N THR A 26 -2.70 1.29 -0.19
CA THR A 26 -2.44 2.01 1.07
C THR A 26 -2.40 1.09 2.29
N LYS A 27 -3.01 -0.11 2.20
CA LYS A 27 -3.01 -1.10 3.27
C LYS A 27 -1.86 -2.09 3.11
N GLY A 28 -0.89 -2.04 4.02
CA GLY A 28 0.08 -3.11 4.27
C GLY A 28 1.16 -3.34 3.21
N LYS A 29 1.11 -2.70 2.04
CA LYS A 29 2.12 -2.86 0.99
C LYS A 29 3.41 -2.13 1.37
N ARG A 30 4.53 -2.87 1.42
CA ARG A 30 5.88 -2.28 1.59
C ARG A 30 6.25 -1.48 0.34
N THR A 31 6.62 -0.22 0.50
CA THR A 31 6.96 0.69 -0.59
C THR A 31 8.45 0.73 -0.92
N ARG A 32 9.34 0.37 0.02
CA ARG A 32 10.80 0.32 -0.18
C ARG A 32 11.24 -1.06 -0.69
N SER A 33 11.93 -1.09 -1.84
CA SER A 33 12.42 -2.31 -2.52
C SER A 33 13.93 -2.30 -2.85
N ASN A 34 14.70 -1.34 -2.35
CA ASN A 34 16.11 -1.24 -2.66
C ASN A 34 16.95 -2.32 -1.94
N LYS A 35 17.38 -3.34 -2.70
CA LYS A 35 18.22 -4.45 -2.23
C LYS A 35 19.63 -4.02 -1.81
N SER A 36 20.22 -3.00 -2.43
CA SER A 36 21.60 -2.59 -2.14
C SER A 36 21.77 -2.00 -0.74
N THR A 37 20.69 -1.42 -0.19
CA THR A 37 20.67 -0.87 1.16
C THR A 37 20.12 -1.85 2.19
N ASP A 38 19.38 -2.87 1.76
CA ASP A 38 18.83 -3.90 2.64
C ASP A 38 19.92 -4.70 3.37
N ARG A 39 21.09 -4.91 2.75
CA ARG A 39 22.24 -5.59 3.36
C ARG A 39 22.80 -4.92 4.62
N PHE A 40 22.51 -3.64 4.83
CA PHE A 40 22.96 -2.90 6.02
C PHE A 40 21.93 -2.93 7.16
N ILE A 41 20.80 -3.61 6.98
CA ILE A 41 19.73 -3.69 7.99
C ILE A 41 19.96 -4.91 8.86
N VAL A 42 20.37 -4.67 10.11
CA VAL A 42 20.62 -5.73 11.11
C VAL A 42 19.32 -6.39 11.60
N ARG A 43 18.25 -5.60 11.75
CA ARG A 43 16.94 -6.09 12.20
C ARG A 43 15.81 -5.39 11.46
N SER A 44 14.90 -6.15 10.86
CA SER A 44 13.74 -5.59 10.15
C SER A 44 12.55 -5.44 11.09
N ARG A 45 11.96 -4.23 11.13
CA ARG A 45 10.66 -3.97 11.78
C ARG A 45 9.50 -4.85 11.30
N HIS A 46 9.66 -5.57 10.18
CA HIS A 46 8.66 -6.48 9.64
C HIS A 46 8.90 -7.95 10.04
N GLU A 47 9.95 -8.27 10.80
CA GLU A 47 10.24 -9.64 11.27
C GLU A 47 9.04 -10.25 12.00
N ARG A 48 8.40 -9.49 12.89
CA ARG A 48 7.24 -9.95 13.67
C ARG A 48 5.99 -10.24 12.84
N LYS A 49 5.93 -9.74 11.60
CA LYS A 49 4.78 -9.88 10.71
C LYS A 49 4.91 -11.07 9.74
N LYS A 50 6.04 -11.78 9.80
CA LYS A 50 6.31 -12.99 9.00
C LYS A 50 5.97 -14.30 9.74
N GLY A 51 5.48 -14.21 10.99
CA GLY A 51 4.90 -15.32 11.73
C GLY A 51 3.40 -15.40 11.53
#